data_AF-A0A1L1PIG2-F1
#
_entry.id   AF-A0A1L1PIG2-F1
#
_cell.length_a   1.000
_cell.length_b   1.000
_cell.length_c   1.000
_cell.angle_alpha   90.00
_cell.angle_beta   90.00
_cell.angle_gamma   90.00
#
_symmetry.space_group_name_H-M   'P 1'
#
loop_
_entity.id
_entity.type
_entity.pdbx_description
1 polymer ?
#
loop_
_entity_poly.entity_id
_entity_poly.type
_entity_poly.pdbx_seq_one_letter_code
_entity_poly.pdbx_strand_id
1 'polypeptide(L)'
;MSEGTTPSAALRDNRSIWAACIERLAQEIPEQQFNTWIRPLTATVAPDASKVVLAVGNRFKLDWIRAQYASRISALLESVHGSPVTLELALAPREAVARTMPANRPTFDATSDSVLSELVDVAPAESANTPKTRLNPSLTFGSLVEGSANRMARAAAMHVAGSLGQLYNPLFIYGGVGLGKTHLVHAIGNHLLSERPQAKVLYIHAEQFVSDVVKAYQRKTFDEFKARYHSLDLLLIDDVQFFANKDRTQEEFFNAFEALLAKKSHIVLTSDTYPKGLADIHERLVSRFDSGLTVAIEPPELEMRVAILINKAAVEGAVMPEEVAFFVAKNVRSNVRELEGALRKILAYSRFNQKDISIQLARDALKDLLSIQNRQISVENIQKTVADFYKIKVADMYSKKRPASIARPRQIAMFLAKELTQKSLPEIGELFGGRDHTTVLHAVRKIAGERQTNTELNQQLHVLEQTLKG
;
A
#
# COMPACT_ATOMS: atom_id res chain seq x y z
N MET A 1 40.79 -48.73 -39.90
CA MET A 1 41.85 -47.85 -39.35
C MET A 1 41.39 -46.44 -39.66
N SER A 2 40.67 -45.86 -38.70
CA SER A 2 41.17 -44.79 -37.81
C SER A 2 41.03 -43.42 -38.48
N GLU A 3 40.37 -42.42 -37.94
CA GLU A 3 39.57 -42.25 -36.73
C GLU A 3 38.80 -40.95 -37.00
N GLY A 4 37.49 -40.97 -36.82
CA GLY A 4 36.64 -39.80 -37.06
C GLY A 4 36.87 -38.77 -35.98
N THR A 5 37.19 -37.55 -36.40
CA THR A 5 37.23 -36.34 -35.56
C THR A 5 35.87 -36.14 -34.90
N THR A 6 35.79 -36.38 -33.59
CA THR A 6 34.67 -35.99 -32.74
C THR A 6 34.66 -34.47 -32.57
N PRO A 7 33.58 -33.74 -32.92
CA PRO A 7 33.45 -32.36 -32.53
C PRO A 7 32.89 -32.26 -31.10
N SER A 8 33.54 -31.40 -30.32
CA SER A 8 32.92 -30.55 -29.29
C SER A 8 32.34 -31.23 -28.04
N ALA A 9 33.23 -31.49 -27.06
CA ALA A 9 32.86 -31.71 -25.66
C ALA A 9 32.71 -30.41 -24.83
N ALA A 10 32.76 -29.21 -25.44
CA ALA A 10 32.80 -27.94 -24.71
C ALA A 10 31.47 -27.15 -24.67
N LEU A 11 30.35 -27.77 -25.06
CA LEU A 11 29.01 -27.12 -25.11
C LEU A 11 28.00 -27.66 -24.08
N ARG A 12 28.47 -28.44 -23.10
CA ARG A 12 27.77 -28.69 -21.83
C ARG A 12 28.60 -27.93 -20.79
N ASP A 13 28.20 -26.83 -20.15
CA ASP A 13 27.11 -26.77 -19.19
C ASP A 13 26.86 -25.34 -18.63
N ASN A 14 27.05 -24.26 -19.41
CA ASN A 14 27.02 -22.88 -18.85
C ASN A 14 25.67 -22.38 -18.31
N ARG A 15 24.55 -23.04 -18.65
CA ARG A 15 23.23 -22.77 -18.04
C ARG A 15 23.08 -23.46 -16.67
N SER A 16 23.93 -24.42 -16.31
CA SER A 16 23.76 -25.22 -15.09
C SER A 16 24.23 -24.51 -13.84
N ILE A 17 25.22 -23.61 -13.93
CA ILE A 17 25.82 -23.00 -12.73
C ILE A 17 24.84 -22.10 -11.97
N TRP A 18 24.06 -21.31 -12.71
CA TRP A 18 23.02 -20.45 -12.14
C TRP A 18 21.81 -21.28 -11.68
N ALA A 19 21.44 -22.32 -12.44
CA ALA A 19 20.35 -23.22 -12.05
C ALA A 19 20.67 -23.96 -10.73
N ALA A 20 21.88 -24.49 -10.59
CA ALA A 20 22.35 -25.13 -9.36
C ALA A 20 22.47 -24.14 -8.19
N CYS A 21 22.88 -22.88 -8.46
CA CYS A 21 22.88 -21.81 -7.46
C CYS A 21 21.45 -21.50 -6.96
N ILE A 22 20.48 -21.40 -7.88
CA ILE A 22 19.06 -21.17 -7.58
C ILE A 22 18.49 -22.31 -6.73
N GLU A 23 18.78 -23.57 -7.06
CA GLU A 23 18.29 -24.73 -6.31
C GLU A 23 18.81 -24.74 -4.86
N ARG A 24 20.08 -24.39 -4.65
CA ARG A 24 20.65 -24.27 -3.29
C ARG A 24 20.06 -23.08 -2.54
N LEU A 25 19.89 -21.92 -3.19
CA LEU A 25 19.26 -20.75 -2.59
C LEU A 25 17.79 -21.02 -2.18
N ALA A 26 17.07 -21.85 -2.94
CA ALA A 26 15.69 -22.23 -2.63
C ALA A 26 15.57 -23.08 -1.35
N GLN A 27 16.62 -23.81 -0.98
CA GLN A 27 16.66 -24.63 0.24
C GLN A 27 17.04 -23.80 1.48
N GLU A 28 17.76 -22.69 1.29
CA GLU A 28 18.28 -21.85 2.38
C GLU A 28 17.39 -20.64 2.70
N ILE A 29 16.65 -20.14 1.71
CA ILE A 29 15.83 -18.93 1.83
C ILE A 29 14.35 -19.30 1.97
N PRO A 30 13.59 -18.68 2.90
CA PRO A 30 12.15 -18.89 2.99
C PRO A 30 11.45 -18.66 1.64
N GLU A 31 10.52 -19.55 1.29
CA GLU A 31 9.89 -19.62 -0.05
C GLU A 31 9.31 -18.27 -0.52
N GLN A 32 8.72 -17.49 0.39
CA GLN A 32 8.19 -16.15 0.08
C GLN A 32 9.29 -15.15 -0.32
N GLN A 33 10.43 -15.15 0.37
CA GLN A 33 11.55 -14.27 0.04
C GLN A 33 12.22 -14.71 -1.27
N PHE A 34 12.38 -16.03 -1.46
CA PHE A 34 12.95 -16.59 -2.67
C PHE A 34 12.14 -16.22 -3.92
N ASN A 35 10.81 -16.42 -3.87
CA ASN A 35 9.91 -16.08 -4.98
C ASN A 35 9.90 -14.57 -5.31
N THR A 36 10.13 -13.71 -4.32
CA THR A 36 10.06 -12.26 -4.47
C THR A 36 11.37 -11.64 -4.99
N TRP A 37 12.51 -12.13 -4.49
CA TRP A 37 13.82 -11.48 -4.66
C TRP A 37 14.77 -12.24 -5.59
N ILE A 38 14.74 -13.58 -5.57
CA ILE A 38 15.73 -14.41 -6.28
C ILE A 38 15.14 -14.99 -7.56
N ARG A 39 13.95 -15.59 -7.49
CA ARG A 39 13.28 -16.23 -8.64
C ARG A 39 13.08 -15.32 -9.86
N PRO A 40 12.78 -14.01 -9.71
CA PRO A 40 12.59 -13.12 -10.87
C PRO A 40 13.90 -12.69 -11.55
N LEU A 41 15.07 -13.09 -11.03
CA LEU A 41 16.36 -12.70 -11.58
C LEU A 41 16.72 -13.50 -12.81
N THR A 42 17.15 -12.81 -13.85
CA THR A 42 17.69 -13.44 -15.06
C THR A 42 19.20 -13.31 -15.05
N ALA A 43 19.93 -14.42 -15.16
CA ALA A 43 21.38 -14.42 -15.19
C ALA A 43 21.90 -14.59 -16.61
N THR A 44 22.94 -13.82 -16.95
CA THR A 44 23.78 -14.08 -18.12
C THR A 44 25.14 -14.56 -17.61
N VAL A 45 25.52 -15.78 -17.98
CA VAL A 45 26.78 -16.41 -17.58
C VAL A 45 27.77 -16.27 -18.74
N ALA A 46 28.99 -15.82 -18.45
CA ALA A 46 30.05 -15.71 -19.45
C ALA A 46 30.44 -17.10 -20.01
N PRO A 47 30.94 -17.19 -21.25
CA PRO A 47 31.28 -18.47 -21.89
C PRO A 47 32.33 -19.31 -21.16
N ASP A 48 33.17 -18.67 -20.36
CA ASP A 48 34.21 -19.24 -19.51
C ASP A 48 33.77 -19.41 -18.04
N ALA A 49 32.49 -19.14 -17.74
CA ALA A 49 31.88 -19.17 -16.41
C ALA A 49 32.59 -18.32 -15.33
N SER A 50 33.51 -17.43 -15.73
CA SER A 50 34.26 -16.55 -14.83
C SER A 50 33.43 -15.37 -14.31
N LYS A 51 32.31 -15.06 -14.97
CA LYS A 51 31.46 -13.92 -14.65
C LYS A 51 29.97 -14.25 -14.81
N VAL A 52 29.17 -13.81 -13.84
CA VAL A 52 27.70 -13.91 -13.87
C VAL A 52 27.10 -12.52 -13.69
N VAL A 53 26.28 -12.10 -14.66
CA VAL A 53 25.55 -10.83 -14.61
C VAL A 53 24.08 -11.10 -14.31
N LEU A 54 23.58 -10.61 -13.18
CA LEU A 54 22.16 -10.71 -12.82
C LEU A 54 21.42 -9.44 -13.25
N ALA A 55 20.44 -9.62 -14.13
CA ALA A 55 19.52 -8.58 -14.55
C ALA A 55 18.40 -8.41 -13.53
N VAL A 56 18.31 -7.20 -12.97
CA VAL A 56 17.32 -6.82 -11.95
C VAL A 56 16.34 -5.80 -12.51
N GLY A 57 15.04 -6.04 -12.32
CA GLY A 57 13.98 -5.25 -12.97
C GLY A 57 13.84 -3.80 -12.50
N ASN A 58 14.42 -3.41 -11.35
CA ASN A 58 14.45 -2.02 -10.90
C ASN A 58 15.61 -1.76 -9.90
N ARG A 59 15.92 -0.48 -9.69
CA ARG A 59 17.06 -0.04 -8.87
C ARG A 59 16.92 -0.37 -7.37
N PHE A 60 15.71 -0.30 -6.84
CA PHE A 60 15.44 -0.68 -5.45
C PHE A 60 15.74 -2.16 -5.18
N LYS A 61 15.26 -3.06 -6.06
CA LYS A 61 15.57 -4.49 -5.99
C LYS A 61 17.07 -4.73 -6.16
N LEU A 62 17.74 -3.98 -7.04
CA LEU A 62 19.18 -4.10 -7.26
C LEU A 62 19.95 -3.76 -5.98
N ASP A 63 19.65 -2.62 -5.36
CA ASP A 63 20.32 -2.18 -4.13
C ASP A 63 20.03 -3.14 -2.96
N TRP A 64 18.80 -3.65 -2.85
CA TRP A 64 18.42 -4.63 -1.84
C TRP A 64 19.13 -5.98 -2.01
N ILE A 65 19.17 -6.52 -3.24
CA ILE A 65 19.84 -7.78 -3.54
C ILE A 65 21.35 -7.64 -3.37
N ARG A 66 21.91 -6.48 -3.75
CA ARG A 66 23.32 -6.14 -3.51
C ARG A 66 23.66 -6.17 -2.03
N ALA A 67 22.82 -5.58 -1.19
CA ALA A 67 23.06 -5.49 0.25
C ALA A 67 22.87 -6.84 0.98
N GLN A 68 21.84 -7.61 0.61
CA GLN A 68 21.40 -8.76 1.42
C GLN A 68 21.88 -10.12 0.87
N TYR A 69 22.02 -10.26 -0.44
CA TYR A 69 22.21 -11.58 -1.06
C TYR A 69 23.47 -11.69 -1.93
N ALA A 70 24.11 -10.58 -2.33
CA ALA A 70 25.26 -10.62 -3.24
C ALA A 70 26.44 -11.45 -2.69
N SER A 71 26.78 -11.30 -1.41
CA SER A 71 27.84 -12.09 -0.77
C SER A 71 27.54 -13.59 -0.79
N ARG A 72 26.29 -13.96 -0.49
CA ARG A 72 25.84 -15.36 -0.48
C ARG A 72 25.80 -15.96 -1.88
N ILE A 73 25.28 -15.21 -2.86
CA ILE A 73 25.23 -15.62 -4.26
C ILE A 73 26.65 -15.85 -4.80
N SER A 74 27.58 -14.93 -4.55
CA SER A 74 28.98 -15.10 -4.97
C SER A 74 29.63 -16.34 -4.36
N ALA A 75 29.44 -16.58 -3.05
CA ALA A 75 29.99 -17.76 -2.38
C ALA A 75 29.42 -19.08 -2.93
N LEU A 76 28.13 -19.11 -3.28
CA LEU A 76 27.51 -20.29 -3.89
C LEU A 76 27.97 -20.49 -5.33
N LEU A 77 28.14 -19.42 -6.11
CA LEU A 77 28.67 -19.51 -7.47
C LEU A 77 30.10 -20.05 -7.47
N GLU A 78 30.96 -19.58 -6.56
CA GLU A 78 32.31 -20.10 -6.39
C GLU A 78 32.32 -21.57 -5.92
N SER A 79 31.44 -21.93 -4.97
CA SER A 79 31.32 -23.32 -4.51
C SER A 79 30.85 -24.29 -5.60
N VAL A 80 29.98 -23.85 -6.51
CA VAL A 80 29.45 -24.70 -7.59
C VAL A 80 30.45 -24.76 -8.75
N HIS A 81 31.18 -23.68 -9.02
CA HIS A 81 32.18 -23.62 -10.09
C HIS A 81 33.54 -24.23 -9.73
N GLY A 82 33.92 -24.18 -8.45
CA GLY A 82 35.25 -24.57 -7.96
C GLY A 82 36.35 -23.53 -8.21
N SER A 83 36.02 -22.35 -8.73
CA SER A 83 36.94 -21.22 -8.88
C SER A 83 36.20 -19.87 -8.74
N PRO A 84 36.90 -18.76 -8.44
CA PRO A 84 36.25 -17.47 -8.19
C PRO A 84 35.42 -16.98 -9.37
N VAL A 85 34.13 -16.69 -9.13
CA VAL A 85 33.20 -16.16 -10.14
C VAL A 85 32.85 -14.70 -9.79
N THR A 86 33.04 -13.80 -10.74
CA THR A 86 32.71 -12.37 -10.57
C THR A 86 31.21 -12.15 -10.74
N LEU A 87 30.52 -11.72 -9.68
CA LEU A 87 29.10 -11.37 -9.71
C LEU A 87 28.91 -9.89 -10.03
N GLU A 88 28.15 -9.57 -11.08
CA GLU A 88 27.74 -8.21 -11.41
C GLU A 88 26.20 -8.09 -11.38
N LEU A 89 25.70 -7.02 -10.76
CA LEU A 89 24.27 -6.73 -10.72
C LEU A 89 23.99 -5.56 -11.67
N ALA A 90 23.20 -5.81 -12.71
CA ALA A 90 22.84 -4.82 -13.72
C ALA A 90 21.32 -4.62 -13.75
N LEU A 91 20.88 -3.42 -14.13
CA LEU A 91 19.46 -3.19 -14.42
C LEU A 91 19.10 -3.88 -15.73
N ALA A 92 17.97 -4.58 -15.75
CA ALA A 92 17.46 -5.15 -16.99
C ALA A 92 17.22 -4.01 -18.01
N PRO A 93 17.81 -4.08 -19.22
CA PRO A 93 17.52 -3.09 -20.24
C PRO A 93 16.03 -3.13 -20.58
N ARG A 94 15.38 -1.96 -20.57
CA ARG A 94 14.06 -1.80 -21.20
C ARG A 94 14.25 -2.09 -22.69
N GLU A 95 13.56 -3.08 -23.25
CA GLU A 95 13.52 -3.26 -24.70
C GLU A 95 12.94 -2.00 -25.34
N ALA A 96 13.83 -1.19 -25.90
CA ALA A 96 13.49 -0.09 -26.79
C ALA A 96 13.50 -0.65 -28.22
N VAL A 97 12.37 -0.52 -28.91
CA VAL A 97 12.23 -0.82 -30.33
C VAL A 97 13.24 0.03 -31.11
N ALA A 98 14.13 -0.64 -31.83
CA ALA A 98 15.30 -0.06 -32.48
C ALA A 98 14.96 0.92 -33.62
N ARG A 99 15.74 2.00 -33.73
CA ARG A 99 16.02 2.71 -34.99
C ARG A 99 17.53 2.95 -35.11
N THR A 100 18.16 2.06 -35.89
CA THR A 100 19.25 2.24 -36.89
C THR A 100 20.41 3.24 -36.67
N MET A 101 21.59 2.68 -36.36
CA MET A 101 22.94 2.76 -37.02
C MET A 101 23.67 4.13 -37.25
N PRO A 102 25.00 4.16 -37.51
CA PRO A 102 26.15 3.45 -36.89
C PRO A 102 27.46 4.29 -36.72
N ALA A 103 28.46 3.70 -36.01
CA ALA A 103 29.93 3.90 -36.05
C ALA A 103 30.52 5.26 -35.56
N ASN A 104 31.63 5.37 -34.83
CA ASN A 104 32.91 4.64 -34.89
C ASN A 104 33.71 4.76 -33.56
N ARG A 105 34.59 3.78 -33.30
CA ARG A 105 35.58 3.58 -32.21
C ARG A 105 36.80 4.56 -32.28
N PRO A 106 37.85 4.53 -31.40
CA PRO A 106 38.09 3.88 -30.09
C PRO A 106 38.89 4.72 -29.02
N THR A 107 38.92 4.18 -27.77
CA THR A 107 40.01 4.12 -26.74
C THR A 107 40.93 5.30 -26.41
N PHE A 108 41.11 5.61 -25.11
CA PHE A 108 42.38 5.40 -24.38
C PHE A 108 42.16 5.39 -22.86
N ASP A 109 42.98 4.58 -22.20
CA ASP A 109 42.97 4.19 -20.79
C ASP A 109 43.90 5.08 -19.95
N ALA A 110 43.64 5.05 -18.63
CA ALA A 110 44.57 5.17 -17.51
C ALA A 110 44.92 6.55 -16.85
N THR A 111 44.72 6.50 -15.52
CA THR A 111 45.46 7.14 -14.40
C THR A 111 44.95 8.43 -13.73
N SER A 112 44.44 8.21 -12.51
CA SER A 112 44.85 8.82 -11.23
C SER A 112 44.59 10.31 -10.95
N ASP A 113 43.67 10.50 -9.99
CA ASP A 113 43.54 11.55 -8.98
C ASP A 113 43.59 13.04 -9.36
N SER A 114 42.62 13.77 -8.77
CA SER A 114 42.44 15.22 -8.81
C SER A 114 41.95 15.79 -10.14
N VAL A 115 40.64 16.08 -10.23
CA VAL A 115 40.12 17.45 -10.13
C VAL A 115 38.58 17.44 -10.13
N LEU A 116 37.99 18.28 -9.27
CA LEU A 116 36.67 18.87 -9.49
C LEU A 116 36.60 19.47 -10.91
N SER A 117 35.42 19.49 -11.53
CA SER A 117 35.13 19.82 -12.96
C SER A 117 35.43 18.64 -13.88
N GLU A 118 34.54 18.08 -14.70
CA GLU A 118 33.34 18.57 -15.37
C GLU A 118 32.44 17.37 -15.70
N LEU A 119 31.14 17.48 -15.39
CA LEU A 119 30.06 16.99 -16.25
C LEU A 119 28.87 17.93 -16.04
N VAL A 120 29.03 19.13 -16.57
CA VAL A 120 27.90 19.92 -17.07
C VAL A 120 27.96 19.74 -18.57
N ASP A 121 27.00 19.04 -19.17
CA ASP A 121 26.48 19.52 -20.45
C ASP A 121 25.00 19.17 -20.67
N VAL A 122 24.29 20.29 -20.86
CA VAL A 122 22.99 20.62 -21.44
C VAL A 122 21.84 19.60 -21.46
N ALA A 123 20.91 19.82 -20.53
CA ALA A 123 19.48 19.82 -20.85
C ALA A 123 18.97 21.26 -20.70
N PRO A 124 17.96 21.71 -21.47
CA PRO A 124 17.62 23.14 -21.56
C PRO A 124 17.24 23.70 -20.20
N ALA A 125 17.71 24.92 -19.93
CA ALA A 125 17.38 25.69 -18.76
C ALA A 125 15.87 26.03 -18.75
N GLU A 126 15.08 25.19 -18.08
CA GLU A 126 13.77 25.57 -17.56
C GLU A 126 13.91 25.83 -16.06
N SER A 127 14.04 27.12 -15.72
CA SER A 127 13.83 27.76 -14.42
C SER A 127 14.27 27.01 -13.15
N ALA A 128 15.34 27.50 -12.55
CA ALA A 128 15.81 27.13 -11.22
C ALA A 128 14.75 27.39 -10.11
N ASN A 129 14.78 26.51 -9.09
CA ASN A 129 14.26 26.68 -7.72
C ASN A 129 12.76 26.47 -7.38
N THR A 130 11.93 25.90 -8.24
CA THR A 130 10.60 25.45 -7.81
C THR A 130 10.62 23.99 -7.35
N PRO A 131 10.24 23.67 -6.09
CA PRO A 131 10.08 22.29 -5.67
C PRO A 131 9.02 21.64 -6.58
N LYS A 132 9.38 20.54 -7.27
CA LYS A 132 8.38 19.71 -7.96
C LYS A 132 7.32 19.35 -6.93
N THR A 133 6.06 19.70 -7.22
CA THR A 133 4.94 19.60 -6.28
C THR A 133 4.64 18.15 -5.87
N ARG A 134 5.09 17.17 -6.67
CA ARG A 134 4.92 15.71 -6.48
C ARG A 134 3.47 15.26 -6.44
N LEU A 135 2.56 16.10 -6.92
CA LEU A 135 1.14 15.76 -7.05
C LEU A 135 0.90 14.87 -8.26
N ASN A 136 -0.09 13.98 -8.14
CA ASN A 136 -0.62 13.17 -9.22
C ASN A 136 -1.83 13.88 -9.83
N PRO A 137 -1.76 14.38 -11.08
CA PRO A 137 -2.84 15.16 -11.69
C PRO A 137 -4.15 14.40 -11.88
N SER A 138 -4.13 13.06 -11.86
CA SER A 138 -5.35 12.25 -12.01
C SER A 138 -6.20 12.17 -10.74
N LEU A 139 -5.63 12.55 -9.58
CA LEU A 139 -6.32 12.50 -8.29
C LEU A 139 -6.95 13.86 -7.97
N THR A 140 -8.18 14.04 -8.42
CA THR A 140 -8.96 15.28 -8.27
C THR A 140 -10.25 15.04 -7.50
N PHE A 141 -10.91 16.10 -7.02
CA PHE A 141 -12.25 15.98 -6.39
C PHE A 141 -13.33 15.40 -7.31
N GLY A 142 -13.20 15.61 -8.63
CA GLY A 142 -14.14 15.04 -9.62
C GLY A 142 -13.96 13.54 -9.84
N SER A 143 -12.73 13.04 -9.68
CA SER A 143 -12.42 11.59 -9.76
C SER A 143 -12.64 10.83 -8.45
N LEU A 144 -12.95 11.55 -7.36
CA LEU A 144 -13.27 10.96 -6.06
C LEU A 144 -14.79 10.78 -5.96
N VAL A 145 -15.24 9.53 -5.95
CA VAL A 145 -16.65 9.21 -5.70
C VAL A 145 -17.01 9.62 -4.26
N GLU A 146 -18.08 10.38 -4.12
CA GLU A 146 -18.62 10.82 -2.84
C GLU A 146 -19.63 9.79 -2.32
N GLY A 147 -19.58 9.50 -1.02
CA GLY A 147 -20.57 8.70 -0.31
C GLY A 147 -20.61 9.10 1.15
N SER A 148 -21.45 8.43 1.95
CA SER A 148 -21.60 8.78 3.37
C SER A 148 -20.26 8.67 4.13
N ALA A 149 -19.46 7.65 3.78
CA ALA A 149 -18.19 7.33 4.42
C ALA A 149 -17.06 8.37 4.25
N ASN A 150 -17.12 9.23 3.22
CA ASN A 150 -16.09 10.24 2.96
C ASN A 150 -16.63 11.67 2.82
N ARG A 151 -17.94 11.88 3.01
CA ARG A 151 -18.61 13.19 2.81
C ARG A 151 -17.95 14.30 3.62
N MET A 152 -17.72 14.07 4.91
CA MET A 152 -17.16 15.07 5.82
C MET A 152 -15.71 15.42 5.44
N ALA A 153 -14.87 14.39 5.23
CA ALA A 153 -13.49 14.58 4.82
C ALA A 153 -13.37 15.31 3.47
N ARG A 154 -14.25 14.97 2.51
CA ARG A 154 -14.31 15.65 1.20
C ARG A 154 -14.75 17.10 1.32
N ALA A 155 -15.78 17.40 2.12
CA ALA A 155 -16.24 18.77 2.35
C ALA A 155 -15.16 19.62 3.03
N ALA A 156 -14.49 19.08 4.05
CA ALA A 156 -13.36 19.72 4.72
C ALA A 156 -12.21 20.00 3.75
N ALA A 157 -11.84 19.01 2.94
CA ALA A 157 -10.81 19.14 1.91
C ALA A 157 -11.14 20.21 0.87
N MET A 158 -12.39 20.27 0.38
CA MET A 158 -12.83 21.32 -0.54
C MET A 158 -12.76 22.71 0.08
N HIS A 159 -13.17 22.85 1.36
CA HIS A 159 -13.09 24.12 2.07
C HIS A 159 -11.63 24.60 2.22
N VAL A 160 -10.73 23.70 2.62
CA VAL A 160 -9.30 23.99 2.73
C VAL A 160 -8.70 24.39 1.39
N ALA A 161 -9.12 23.72 0.31
CA ALA A 161 -8.59 23.98 -1.02
C ALA A 161 -9.00 25.38 -1.55
N GLY A 162 -10.20 25.89 -1.21
CA GLY A 162 -10.66 27.23 -1.58
C GLY A 162 -10.19 28.36 -0.65
N SER A 163 -9.89 28.06 0.62
CA SER A 163 -9.58 29.06 1.66
C SER A 163 -8.32 28.72 2.46
N LEU A 164 -7.15 28.81 1.80
CA LEU A 164 -5.86 28.59 2.47
C LEU A 164 -5.62 29.53 3.67
N GLY A 165 -4.95 28.99 4.70
CA GLY A 165 -4.45 29.78 5.83
C GLY A 165 -5.51 30.31 6.80
N GLN A 166 -6.75 29.87 6.65
CA GLN A 166 -7.88 30.27 7.50
C GLN A 166 -8.26 29.15 8.48
N LEU A 167 -9.56 28.85 8.62
CA LEU A 167 -10.10 27.81 9.49
C LEU A 167 -9.47 26.44 9.21
N TYR A 168 -9.50 25.57 10.21
CA TYR A 168 -9.14 24.15 10.07
C TYR A 168 -7.67 23.89 9.70
N ASN A 169 -6.73 24.63 10.28
CA ASN A 169 -5.29 24.42 10.09
C ASN A 169 -4.64 23.87 11.38
N PRO A 170 -4.07 22.66 11.38
CA PRO A 170 -3.97 21.74 10.25
C PRO A 170 -5.28 21.00 9.95
N LEU A 171 -5.42 20.51 8.73
CA LEU A 171 -6.41 19.48 8.39
C LEU A 171 -5.79 18.10 8.59
N PHE A 172 -6.32 17.31 9.52
CA PHE A 172 -5.85 15.96 9.82
C PHE A 172 -6.88 14.93 9.35
N ILE A 173 -6.51 14.13 8.35
CA ILE A 173 -7.37 13.12 7.73
C ILE A 173 -6.91 11.73 8.19
N TYR A 174 -7.76 10.99 8.89
CA TYR A 174 -7.40 9.64 9.35
C TYR A 174 -8.39 8.58 8.90
N GLY A 175 -7.94 7.33 8.88
CA GLY A 175 -8.76 6.18 8.50
C GLY A 175 -7.88 5.01 8.06
N GLY A 176 -8.46 3.82 7.91
CA GLY A 176 -7.71 2.64 7.49
C GLY A 176 -7.02 2.75 6.13
N VAL A 177 -6.30 1.70 5.76
CA VAL A 177 -5.58 1.62 4.47
C VAL A 177 -6.55 1.62 3.29
N GLY A 178 -6.18 2.30 2.21
CA GLY A 178 -6.94 2.24 0.96
C GLY A 178 -8.34 2.86 1.04
N LEU A 179 -8.57 3.85 1.90
CA LEU A 179 -9.87 4.55 2.00
C LEU A 179 -9.92 5.87 1.21
N GLY A 180 -8.82 6.28 0.58
CA GLY A 180 -8.78 7.51 -0.24
C GLY A 180 -8.15 8.72 0.44
N LYS A 181 -7.43 8.54 1.56
CA LYS A 181 -6.65 9.61 2.24
C LYS A 181 -5.71 10.32 1.26
N THR A 182 -4.83 9.56 0.60
CA THR A 182 -3.93 10.06 -0.45
C THR A 182 -4.69 10.74 -1.58
N HIS A 183 -5.82 10.20 -2.02
CA HIS A 183 -6.63 10.84 -3.08
C HIS A 183 -7.07 12.25 -2.66
N LEU A 184 -7.64 12.40 -1.46
CA LEU A 184 -8.07 13.70 -0.95
C LEU A 184 -6.91 14.69 -0.84
N VAL A 185 -5.77 14.26 -0.31
CA VAL A 185 -4.57 15.10 -0.22
C VAL A 185 -4.13 15.63 -1.57
N HIS A 186 -4.05 14.75 -2.58
CA HIS A 186 -3.70 15.16 -3.94
C HIS A 186 -4.78 16.07 -4.55
N ALA A 187 -6.06 15.80 -4.30
CA ALA A 187 -7.16 16.62 -4.79
C ALA A 187 -7.11 18.06 -4.26
N ILE A 188 -6.75 18.26 -2.98
CA ILE A 188 -6.54 19.59 -2.39
C ILE A 188 -5.42 20.33 -3.14
N GLY A 189 -4.26 19.69 -3.30
CA GLY A 189 -3.12 20.29 -3.98
C GLY A 189 -3.39 20.62 -5.45
N ASN A 190 -4.03 19.69 -6.17
CA ASN A 190 -4.39 19.88 -7.58
C ASN A 190 -5.41 21.01 -7.76
N HIS A 191 -6.42 21.08 -6.89
CA HIS A 191 -7.41 22.16 -6.92
C HIS A 191 -6.75 23.51 -6.67
N LEU A 192 -5.89 23.60 -5.64
CA LEU A 192 -5.17 24.83 -5.36
C LEU A 192 -4.30 25.29 -6.55
N LEU A 193 -3.57 24.38 -7.19
CA LEU A 193 -2.75 24.74 -8.36
C LEU A 193 -3.58 25.14 -9.57
N SER A 194 -4.81 24.63 -9.70
CA SER A 194 -5.73 25.06 -10.76
C SER A 194 -6.21 26.51 -10.58
N GLU A 195 -6.37 26.97 -9.34
CA GLU A 195 -6.77 28.35 -9.04
C GLU A 195 -5.57 29.30 -8.89
N ARG A 196 -4.46 28.80 -8.34
CA ARG A 196 -3.24 29.55 -8.04
C ARG A 196 -2.00 28.80 -8.59
N PRO A 197 -1.72 28.91 -9.89
CA PRO A 197 -0.61 28.18 -10.53
C PRO A 197 0.79 28.49 -9.94
N GLN A 198 0.95 29.64 -9.29
CA GLN A 198 2.20 30.09 -8.66
C GLN A 198 2.35 29.64 -7.19
N ALA A 199 1.35 28.95 -6.62
CA ALA A 199 1.39 28.52 -5.23
C ALA A 199 2.49 27.47 -5.00
N LYS A 200 3.23 27.61 -3.89
CA LYS A 200 4.27 26.66 -3.49
C LYS A 200 3.67 25.49 -2.74
N VAL A 201 3.31 24.44 -3.48
CA VAL A 201 2.72 23.20 -2.94
C VAL A 201 3.77 22.09 -2.89
N LEU A 202 3.81 21.34 -1.79
CA LEU A 202 4.64 20.15 -1.69
C LEU A 202 3.86 18.98 -1.10
N TYR A 203 3.78 17.89 -1.87
CA TYR A 203 3.33 16.58 -1.40
C TYR A 203 4.52 15.65 -1.11
N ILE A 204 4.51 15.02 0.06
CA ILE A 204 5.48 13.99 0.46
C ILE A 204 4.84 12.94 1.38
N HIS A 205 5.43 11.76 1.45
CA HIS A 205 5.24 10.84 2.57
C HIS A 205 6.16 11.22 3.74
N ALA A 206 5.77 10.89 4.97
CA ALA A 206 6.57 11.18 6.16
C ALA A 206 8.00 10.58 6.09
N GLU A 207 8.21 9.39 5.52
CA GLU A 207 9.54 8.80 5.34
C GLU A 207 10.44 9.62 4.42
N GLN A 208 9.84 10.33 3.47
CA GLN A 208 10.59 11.22 2.60
C GLN A 208 11.04 12.47 3.35
N PHE A 209 10.23 12.97 4.31
CA PHE A 209 10.66 14.04 5.22
C PHE A 209 11.82 13.58 6.11
N VAL A 210 11.73 12.37 6.69
CA VAL A 210 12.84 11.74 7.45
C VAL A 210 14.11 11.69 6.59
N SER A 211 13.98 11.23 5.35
CA SER A 211 15.10 11.14 4.39
C SER A 211 15.69 12.51 4.06
N ASP A 212 14.85 13.54 3.91
CA ASP A 212 15.29 14.91 3.63
C ASP A 212 16.07 15.49 4.83
N VAL A 213 15.60 15.26 6.07
CA VAL A 213 16.31 15.66 7.30
C VAL A 213 17.68 15.00 7.39
N VAL A 214 17.74 13.68 7.20
CA VAL A 214 19.02 12.92 7.25
C VAL A 214 20.01 13.45 6.20
N LYS A 215 19.56 13.70 4.97
CA LYS A 215 20.41 14.25 3.91
C LYS A 215 20.91 15.66 4.23
N ALA A 216 20.05 16.51 4.79
CA ALA A 216 20.42 17.87 5.17
C ALA A 216 21.51 17.87 6.25
N TYR A 217 21.42 16.96 7.23
CA TYR A 217 22.48 16.77 8.23
C TYR A 217 23.79 16.26 7.60
N GLN A 218 23.73 15.22 6.78
CA GLN A 218 24.93 14.63 6.14
C GLN A 218 25.67 15.64 5.26
N ARG A 219 24.94 16.48 4.54
CA ARG A 219 25.49 17.45 3.60
C ARG A 219 25.77 18.82 4.22
N LYS A 220 25.40 19.03 5.49
CA LYS A 220 25.44 20.32 6.18
C LYS A 220 24.64 21.42 5.46
N THR A 221 23.57 21.05 4.75
CA THR A 221 22.70 21.96 3.97
C THR A 221 21.37 22.21 4.71
N PHE A 222 21.45 22.47 6.01
CA PHE A 222 20.26 22.53 6.85
C PHE A 222 19.44 23.81 6.66
N ASP A 223 20.10 24.91 6.35
CA ASP A 223 19.43 26.17 6.07
C ASP A 223 18.61 26.10 4.76
N GLU A 224 19.13 25.39 3.75
CA GLU A 224 18.41 25.12 2.50
C GLU A 224 17.16 24.26 2.75
N PHE A 225 17.29 23.24 3.61
CA PHE A 225 16.17 22.40 4.02
C PHE A 225 15.08 23.26 4.69
N LYS A 226 15.43 24.09 5.66
CA LYS A 226 14.49 25.00 6.33
C LYS A 226 13.85 25.97 5.34
N ALA A 227 14.64 26.64 4.51
CA ALA A 227 14.14 27.57 3.51
C ALA A 227 13.13 26.90 2.56
N ARG A 228 13.42 25.68 2.11
CA ARG A 228 12.53 24.91 1.25
C ARG A 228 11.18 24.66 1.92
N TYR A 229 11.16 24.10 3.12
CA TYR A 229 9.91 23.74 3.81
C TYR A 229 9.15 24.96 4.36
N HIS A 230 9.83 25.96 4.91
CA HIS A 230 9.20 27.16 5.47
C HIS A 230 8.62 28.08 4.38
N SER A 231 9.12 27.98 3.13
CA SER A 231 8.64 28.82 2.03
C SER A 231 7.30 28.40 1.44
N LEU A 232 6.81 27.20 1.77
CA LEU A 232 5.60 26.61 1.19
C LEU A 232 4.34 27.40 1.55
N ASP A 233 3.33 27.33 0.69
CA ASP A 233 1.98 27.85 0.95
C ASP A 233 1.03 26.71 1.37
N LEU A 234 1.30 25.49 0.90
CA LEU A 234 0.61 24.27 1.27
C LEU A 234 1.60 23.10 1.43
N LEU A 235 1.64 22.53 2.63
CA LEU A 235 2.37 21.30 2.92
C LEU A 235 1.40 20.14 3.07
N LEU A 236 1.58 19.12 2.24
CA LEU A 236 0.78 17.91 2.21
C LEU A 236 1.66 16.73 2.62
N ILE A 237 1.37 16.12 3.78
CA ILE A 237 2.13 14.98 4.29
C ILE A 237 1.21 13.77 4.45
N ASP A 238 1.56 12.70 3.74
CA ASP A 238 0.92 11.39 3.90
C ASP A 238 1.61 10.56 4.99
N ASP A 239 0.82 9.76 5.69
CA ASP A 239 1.26 8.70 6.60
C ASP A 239 2.16 9.17 7.76
N VAL A 240 1.70 10.13 8.57
CA VAL A 240 2.48 10.71 9.69
C VAL A 240 2.89 9.69 10.77
N GLN A 241 2.27 8.50 10.79
CA GLN A 241 2.67 7.40 11.66
C GLN A 241 4.13 6.97 11.47
N PHE A 242 4.73 7.23 10.31
CA PHE A 242 6.14 6.91 10.07
C PHE A 242 7.14 7.86 10.75
N PHE A 243 6.67 8.91 11.43
CA PHE A 243 7.52 9.69 12.33
C PHE A 243 7.82 8.97 13.65
N ALA A 244 7.12 7.87 13.97
CA ALA A 244 7.32 7.10 15.20
C ALA A 244 8.80 6.74 15.42
N ASN A 245 9.29 6.96 16.64
CA ASN A 245 10.68 6.68 17.04
C ASN A 245 11.75 7.43 16.21
N LYS A 246 11.44 8.62 15.68
CA LYS A 246 12.37 9.49 14.93
C LYS A 246 12.53 10.87 15.58
N ASP A 247 13.01 10.93 16.82
CA ASP A 247 13.03 12.15 17.65
C ASP A 247 13.54 13.41 16.95
N ARG A 248 14.72 13.34 16.32
CA ARG A 248 15.28 14.48 15.57
C ARG A 248 14.40 14.91 14.39
N THR A 249 13.78 13.95 13.71
CA THR A 249 12.86 14.29 12.61
C THR A 249 11.58 14.91 13.14
N GLN A 250 11.06 14.43 14.26
CA GLN A 250 9.90 15.00 14.94
C GLN A 250 10.17 16.43 15.41
N GLU A 251 11.36 16.70 15.96
CA GLU A 251 11.81 18.04 16.31
C GLU A 251 11.81 18.98 15.09
N GLU A 252 12.42 18.56 13.98
CA GLU A 252 12.47 19.40 12.78
C GLU A 252 11.12 19.56 12.10
N PHE A 253 10.28 18.54 12.16
CA PHE A 253 8.92 18.65 11.68
C PHE A 253 8.11 19.63 12.53
N PHE A 254 8.26 19.60 13.85
CA PHE A 254 7.64 20.57 14.75
C PHE A 254 8.08 22.00 14.42
N ASN A 255 9.39 22.23 14.21
CA ASN A 255 9.91 23.55 13.82
C ASN A 255 9.32 24.03 12.47
N ALA A 256 9.27 23.15 11.47
CA ALA A 256 8.68 23.47 10.17
C ALA A 256 7.18 23.77 10.28
N PHE A 257 6.46 23.01 11.12
CA PHE A 257 5.04 23.18 11.38
C PHE A 257 4.75 24.57 11.97
N GLU A 258 5.52 25.01 12.98
CA GLU A 258 5.40 26.34 13.59
C GLU A 258 5.64 27.46 12.58
N ALA A 259 6.71 27.34 11.79
CA ALA A 259 7.07 28.35 10.80
C ALA A 259 5.96 28.51 9.74
N LEU A 260 5.36 27.40 9.31
CA LEU A 260 4.26 27.40 8.37
C LEU A 260 2.98 28.00 8.97
N LEU A 261 2.63 27.65 10.21
CA LEU A 261 1.50 28.27 10.90
C LEU A 261 1.66 29.78 11.05
N ALA A 262 2.85 30.24 11.45
CA ALA A 262 3.14 31.67 11.59
C ALA A 262 2.99 32.43 10.27
N LYS A 263 3.34 31.80 9.13
CA LYS A 263 3.15 32.35 7.77
C LYS A 263 1.70 32.27 7.28
N LYS A 264 0.79 31.63 8.03
CA LYS A 264 -0.55 31.25 7.59
C LYS A 264 -0.53 30.30 6.37
N SER A 265 0.55 29.55 6.21
CA SER A 265 0.58 28.42 5.27
C SER A 265 -0.30 27.30 5.80
N HIS A 266 -0.91 26.52 4.91
CA HIS A 266 -1.81 25.45 5.30
C HIS A 266 -1.07 24.11 5.36
N ILE A 267 -1.43 23.27 6.34
CA ILE A 267 -0.83 21.96 6.55
C ILE A 267 -1.94 20.92 6.49
N VAL A 268 -1.79 19.91 5.64
CA VAL A 268 -2.67 18.74 5.58
C VAL A 268 -1.88 17.50 5.90
N LEU A 269 -2.40 16.70 6.82
CA LEU A 269 -1.77 15.50 7.35
C LEU A 269 -2.69 14.31 7.15
N THR A 270 -2.12 13.14 6.86
CA THR A 270 -2.86 11.88 6.92
C THR A 270 -2.26 10.88 7.89
N SER A 271 -3.11 9.99 8.41
CA SER A 271 -2.71 8.91 9.30
C SER A 271 -3.62 7.70 9.16
N ASP A 272 -3.13 6.53 9.56
CA ASP A 272 -3.97 5.34 9.70
C ASP A 272 -4.87 5.39 10.95
N THR A 273 -4.53 6.23 11.92
CA THR A 273 -5.26 6.37 13.19
C THR A 273 -5.40 7.83 13.63
N TYR A 274 -6.31 8.09 14.57
CA TYR A 274 -6.53 9.41 15.15
C TYR A 274 -5.26 9.91 15.89
N PRO A 275 -5.00 11.24 16.00
CA PRO A 275 -3.75 11.77 16.58
C PRO A 275 -3.33 11.15 17.92
N LYS A 276 -4.28 11.00 18.86
CA LYS A 276 -4.00 10.40 20.19
C LYS A 276 -3.69 8.90 20.15
N GLY A 277 -3.95 8.24 19.02
CA GLY A 277 -3.61 6.83 18.78
C GLY A 277 -2.22 6.63 18.16
N LEU A 278 -1.50 7.71 17.84
CA LEU A 278 -0.14 7.62 17.32
C LEU A 278 0.85 7.28 18.45
N ALA A 279 1.37 6.05 18.43
CA ALA A 279 2.42 5.63 19.33
C ALA A 279 3.77 6.28 18.95
N ASP A 280 4.61 6.54 19.95
CA ASP A 280 5.99 7.02 19.78
C ASP A 280 6.12 8.35 19.01
N ILE A 281 5.09 9.20 19.09
CA ILE A 281 5.09 10.60 18.63
C ILE A 281 5.10 11.53 19.85
N HIS A 282 5.92 12.57 19.80
CA HIS A 282 6.04 13.57 20.86
C HIS A 282 4.68 14.23 21.14
N GLU A 283 4.34 14.36 22.42
CA GLU A 283 3.05 14.89 22.87
C GLU A 283 2.73 16.28 22.29
N ARG A 284 3.76 17.13 22.14
CA ARG A 284 3.61 18.45 21.50
C ARG A 284 3.17 18.35 20.04
N LEU A 285 3.63 17.36 19.28
CA LEU A 285 3.18 17.16 17.90
C LEU A 285 1.75 16.62 17.88
N VAL A 286 1.42 15.68 18.74
CA VAL A 286 0.05 15.16 18.89
C VAL A 286 -0.92 16.30 19.21
N SER A 287 -0.56 17.21 20.11
CA SER A 287 -1.34 18.40 20.43
C SER A 287 -1.57 19.30 19.22
N ARG A 288 -0.57 19.43 18.33
CA ARG A 288 -0.70 20.21 17.08
C ARG A 288 -1.52 19.52 16.01
N PHE A 289 -1.46 18.20 15.93
CA PHE A 289 -2.32 17.44 15.04
C PHE A 289 -3.79 17.56 15.45
N ASP A 290 -4.06 17.66 16.76
CA ASP A 290 -5.40 17.80 17.33
C ASP A 290 -5.90 19.27 17.42
N SER A 291 -5.05 20.27 17.14
CA SER A 291 -5.42 21.70 17.29
C SER A 291 -6.24 22.27 16.14
N GLY A 292 -6.34 21.54 15.03
CA GLY A 292 -7.04 21.96 13.81
C GLY A 292 -8.37 21.21 13.61
N LEU A 293 -8.61 20.73 12.39
CA LEU A 293 -9.77 19.90 12.08
C LEU A 293 -9.34 18.46 11.84
N THR A 294 -9.89 17.56 12.64
CA THR A 294 -9.65 16.12 12.50
C THR A 294 -10.88 15.44 11.90
N VAL A 295 -10.71 14.80 10.74
CA VAL A 295 -11.78 14.12 10.01
C VAL A 295 -11.44 12.67 9.73
N ALA A 296 -12.42 11.80 9.94
CA ALA A 296 -12.32 10.39 9.61
C ALA A 296 -12.73 10.13 8.15
N ILE A 297 -12.10 9.14 7.53
CA ILE A 297 -12.64 8.43 6.37
C ILE A 297 -12.99 7.02 6.81
N GLU A 298 -14.23 6.62 6.54
CA GLU A 298 -14.73 5.30 6.85
C GLU A 298 -14.70 4.38 5.62
N PRO A 299 -14.81 3.05 5.81
CA PRO A 299 -15.02 2.13 4.70
C PRO A 299 -16.32 2.46 3.93
N PRO A 300 -16.29 2.45 2.58
CA PRO A 300 -17.45 2.84 1.75
C PRO A 300 -18.64 1.89 1.91
N GLU A 301 -19.87 2.44 1.92
CA GLU A 301 -21.10 1.64 1.81
C GLU A 301 -21.24 0.93 0.46
N LEU A 302 -22.21 0.01 0.33
CA LEU A 302 -22.38 -0.81 -0.86
C LEU A 302 -22.59 0.04 -2.12
N GLU A 303 -23.46 1.04 -2.01
CA GLU A 303 -23.82 1.99 -3.05
C GLU A 303 -22.58 2.75 -3.54
N MET A 304 -21.77 3.24 -2.61
CA MET A 304 -20.52 3.92 -2.91
C MET A 304 -19.49 2.98 -3.57
N ARG A 305 -19.38 1.71 -3.11
CA ARG A 305 -18.50 0.71 -3.75
C ARG A 305 -18.91 0.42 -5.20
N VAL A 306 -20.21 0.31 -5.48
CA VAL A 306 -20.73 0.13 -6.84
C VAL A 306 -20.37 1.34 -7.71
N ALA A 307 -20.61 2.55 -7.22
CA ALA A 307 -20.29 3.78 -7.93
C ALA A 307 -18.77 3.92 -8.21
N ILE A 308 -17.91 3.54 -7.24
CA ILE A 308 -16.46 3.50 -7.42
C ILE A 308 -16.07 2.56 -8.57
N LEU A 309 -16.60 1.33 -8.58
CA LEU A 309 -16.28 0.34 -9.61
C LEU A 309 -16.67 0.82 -11.02
N ILE A 310 -17.88 1.35 -11.17
CA ILE A 310 -18.39 1.87 -12.44
C ILE A 310 -17.54 3.06 -12.91
N ASN A 311 -17.26 4.02 -12.03
CA ASN A 311 -16.47 5.20 -12.38
C ASN A 311 -15.04 4.82 -12.77
N LYS A 312 -14.38 3.95 -12.00
CA LYS A 312 -13.02 3.49 -12.32
C LYS A 312 -12.96 2.67 -13.60
N ALA A 313 -13.98 1.84 -13.88
CA ALA A 313 -14.06 1.11 -15.15
C ALA A 313 -14.14 2.07 -16.34
N ALA A 314 -14.98 3.12 -16.24
CA ALA A 314 -15.12 4.13 -17.27
C ALA A 314 -13.80 4.89 -17.53
N VAL A 315 -13.05 5.23 -16.48
CA VAL A 315 -11.71 5.84 -16.59
C VAL A 315 -10.72 4.92 -17.31
N GLU A 316 -10.84 3.60 -17.15
CA GLU A 316 -10.03 2.61 -17.88
C GLU A 316 -10.58 2.25 -19.27
N GLY A 317 -11.60 2.98 -19.75
CA GLY A 317 -12.20 2.79 -21.07
C GLY A 317 -13.04 1.51 -21.19
N ALA A 318 -13.57 0.99 -20.08
CA ALA A 318 -14.39 -0.20 -20.03
C ALA A 318 -15.78 0.09 -19.47
N VAL A 319 -16.81 -0.55 -20.05
CA VAL A 319 -18.16 -0.49 -19.52
C VAL A 319 -18.35 -1.64 -18.54
N MET A 320 -18.59 -1.32 -17.27
CA MET A 320 -18.94 -2.30 -16.25
C MET A 320 -20.46 -2.30 -16.02
N PRO A 321 -21.18 -3.39 -16.34
CA PRO A 321 -22.60 -3.48 -16.05
C PRO A 321 -22.87 -3.38 -14.55
N GLU A 322 -23.94 -2.68 -14.17
CA GLU A 322 -24.28 -2.41 -12.78
C GLU A 322 -24.45 -3.69 -11.95
N GLU A 323 -25.05 -4.73 -12.52
CA GLU A 323 -25.21 -6.04 -11.88
C GLU A 323 -23.86 -6.70 -11.54
N VAL A 324 -22.84 -6.50 -12.38
CA VAL A 324 -21.48 -7.02 -12.15
C VAL A 324 -20.80 -6.17 -11.08
N ALA A 325 -20.92 -4.84 -11.14
CA ALA A 325 -20.41 -3.95 -10.11
C ALA A 325 -21.02 -4.27 -8.74
N PHE A 326 -22.33 -4.51 -8.68
CA PHE A 326 -23.05 -4.93 -7.48
C PHE A 326 -22.56 -6.29 -6.97
N PHE A 327 -22.38 -7.27 -7.86
CA PHE A 327 -21.81 -8.57 -7.51
C PHE A 327 -20.43 -8.41 -6.88
N VAL A 328 -19.53 -7.64 -7.49
CA VAL A 328 -18.17 -7.42 -6.97
C VAL A 328 -18.21 -6.69 -5.64
N ALA A 329 -18.96 -5.58 -5.54
CA ALA A 329 -19.07 -4.76 -4.33
C ALA A 329 -19.72 -5.50 -3.15
N LYS A 330 -20.58 -6.50 -3.40
CA LYS A 330 -21.17 -7.34 -2.36
C LYS A 330 -20.17 -8.32 -1.74
N ASN A 331 -19.24 -8.81 -2.56
CA ASN A 331 -18.25 -9.80 -2.15
C ASN A 331 -16.96 -9.16 -1.65
N VAL A 332 -16.46 -8.10 -2.27
CA VAL A 332 -15.26 -7.37 -1.86
C VAL A 332 -15.63 -6.24 -0.89
N ARG A 333 -15.42 -6.46 0.41
CA ARG A 333 -15.93 -5.60 1.51
C ARG A 333 -14.88 -4.80 2.28
N SER A 334 -13.62 -5.02 1.98
CA SER A 334 -12.45 -4.57 2.74
C SER A 334 -12.16 -3.07 2.55
N ASN A 335 -11.52 -2.67 1.45
CA ASN A 335 -11.14 -1.28 1.19
C ASN A 335 -11.15 -0.94 -0.31
N VAL A 336 -11.02 0.35 -0.67
CA VAL A 336 -11.08 0.81 -2.06
C VAL A 336 -9.93 0.24 -2.89
N ARG A 337 -8.74 0.04 -2.29
CA ARG A 337 -7.60 -0.56 -2.99
C ARG A 337 -7.88 -2.00 -3.44
N GLU A 338 -8.56 -2.79 -2.61
CA GLU A 338 -8.99 -4.15 -2.98
C GLU A 338 -10.09 -4.15 -4.04
N LEU A 339 -11.03 -3.21 -3.98
CA LEU A 339 -12.02 -3.02 -5.05
C LEU A 339 -11.36 -2.69 -6.38
N GLU A 340 -10.41 -1.77 -6.38
CA GLU A 340 -9.62 -1.44 -7.58
C GLU A 340 -8.80 -2.64 -8.07
N GLY A 341 -8.22 -3.41 -7.16
CA GLY A 341 -7.50 -4.65 -7.50
C GLY A 341 -8.41 -5.69 -8.16
N ALA A 342 -9.61 -5.89 -7.61
CA ALA A 342 -10.63 -6.78 -8.17
C ALA A 342 -11.08 -6.31 -9.56
N LEU A 343 -11.34 -5.01 -9.72
CA LEU A 343 -11.68 -4.40 -11.00
C LEU A 343 -10.58 -4.64 -12.04
N ARG A 344 -9.32 -4.32 -11.72
CA ARG A 344 -8.19 -4.54 -12.63
C ARG A 344 -8.07 -6.01 -13.04
N LYS A 345 -8.31 -6.95 -12.13
CA LYS A 345 -8.30 -8.39 -12.43
C LYS A 345 -9.42 -8.77 -13.40
N ILE A 346 -10.63 -8.25 -13.20
CA ILE A 346 -11.78 -8.47 -14.11
C ILE A 346 -11.48 -7.89 -15.50
N LEU A 347 -11.00 -6.64 -15.56
CA LEU A 347 -10.66 -5.97 -16.82
C LEU A 347 -9.56 -6.70 -17.57
N ALA A 348 -8.50 -7.12 -16.88
CA ALA A 348 -7.43 -7.92 -17.47
C ALA A 348 -7.96 -9.26 -18.00
N TYR A 349 -8.78 -9.97 -17.22
CA TYR A 349 -9.34 -11.25 -17.62
C TYR A 349 -10.29 -11.12 -18.84
N SER A 350 -11.11 -10.07 -18.88
CA SER A 350 -11.95 -9.74 -20.03
C SER A 350 -11.12 -9.48 -21.28
N ARG A 351 -10.06 -8.66 -21.18
CA ARG A 351 -9.15 -8.36 -22.29
C ARG A 351 -8.41 -9.61 -22.79
N PHE A 352 -7.87 -10.44 -21.90
CA PHE A 352 -7.11 -11.64 -22.29
C PHE A 352 -7.98 -12.73 -22.91
N ASN A 353 -9.22 -12.89 -22.46
CA ASN A 353 -10.14 -13.89 -23.00
C ASN A 353 -11.05 -13.35 -24.11
N GLN A 354 -10.94 -12.05 -24.43
CA GLN A 354 -11.81 -11.35 -25.39
C GLN A 354 -13.30 -11.61 -25.12
N LYS A 355 -13.69 -11.52 -23.84
CA LYS A 355 -15.07 -11.74 -23.40
C LYS A 355 -15.61 -10.49 -22.75
N ASP A 356 -16.89 -10.23 -22.96
CA ASP A 356 -17.59 -9.14 -22.30
C ASP A 356 -17.65 -9.36 -20.77
N ILE A 357 -17.67 -8.23 -20.06
CA ILE A 357 -17.76 -8.22 -18.60
C ILE A 357 -19.13 -8.75 -18.20
N SER A 358 -19.15 -9.93 -17.59
CA SER A 358 -20.36 -10.60 -17.07
C SER A 358 -20.12 -11.11 -15.65
N ILE A 359 -21.20 -11.46 -14.94
CA ILE A 359 -21.10 -12.05 -13.59
C ILE A 359 -20.26 -13.33 -13.61
N GLN A 360 -20.42 -14.16 -14.64
CA GLN A 360 -19.66 -15.41 -14.76
C GLN A 360 -18.16 -15.12 -14.94
N LEU A 361 -17.81 -14.17 -15.81
CA LEU A 361 -16.43 -13.74 -15.99
C LEU A 361 -15.83 -13.19 -14.69
N ALA A 362 -16.59 -12.39 -13.94
CA ALA A 362 -16.14 -11.86 -12.67
C ALA A 362 -15.91 -12.97 -11.62
N ARG A 363 -16.74 -14.00 -11.58
CA ARG A 363 -16.53 -15.18 -10.72
C ARG A 363 -15.25 -15.92 -11.07
N ASP A 364 -15.02 -16.14 -12.36
CA ASP A 364 -13.84 -16.86 -12.84
C ASP A 364 -12.56 -16.05 -12.56
N ALA A 365 -12.59 -14.74 -12.83
CA ALA A 365 -11.48 -13.83 -12.55
C ALA A 365 -11.17 -13.72 -11.04
N LEU A 366 -12.20 -13.68 -10.18
CA LEU A 366 -12.03 -13.45 -8.74
C LEU A 366 -12.03 -14.74 -7.89
N LYS A 367 -11.99 -15.92 -8.51
CA LYS A 367 -12.14 -17.22 -7.83
C LYS A 367 -11.31 -17.35 -6.54
N ASP A 368 -10.00 -17.04 -6.62
CA ASP A 368 -9.10 -17.14 -5.46
C ASP A 368 -9.46 -16.14 -4.36
N LEU A 369 -9.74 -14.89 -4.73
CA LEU A 369 -10.11 -13.81 -3.80
C LEU A 369 -11.40 -14.16 -3.06
N LEU A 370 -12.42 -14.60 -3.80
CA LEU A 370 -13.70 -15.02 -3.24
C LEU A 370 -13.56 -16.24 -2.32
N SER A 371 -12.63 -17.15 -2.64
CA SER A 371 -12.38 -18.34 -1.82
C SER A 371 -11.71 -18.01 -0.48
N ILE A 372 -10.85 -16.99 -0.43
CA ILE A 372 -10.14 -16.56 0.78
C ILE A 372 -11.09 -15.80 1.72
N GLN A 373 -11.90 -14.88 1.20
CA GLN A 373 -12.84 -14.11 2.02
C GLN A 373 -13.93 -14.98 2.65
N ASN A 374 -14.46 -15.95 1.91
CA ASN A 374 -15.42 -16.92 2.46
C ASN A 374 -14.82 -17.80 3.56
N ARG A 375 -13.49 -17.99 3.58
CA ARG A 375 -12.79 -18.70 4.67
C ARG A 375 -12.54 -17.80 5.89
N GLN A 376 -12.35 -16.49 5.70
CA GLN A 376 -12.11 -15.54 6.80
C GLN A 376 -13.39 -15.18 7.58
N ILE A 377 -14.53 -15.01 6.92
CA ILE A 377 -15.80 -14.69 7.60
C ILE A 377 -16.64 -15.96 7.79
N SER A 378 -16.08 -16.93 8.53
CA SER A 378 -16.80 -18.14 8.94
C SER A 378 -17.43 -17.96 10.32
N VAL A 379 -18.48 -18.72 10.65
CA VAL A 379 -19.11 -18.66 11.98
C VAL A 379 -18.11 -19.07 13.07
N GLU A 380 -17.23 -20.01 12.77
CA GLU A 380 -16.16 -20.47 13.64
C GLU A 380 -15.14 -19.36 13.92
N ASN A 381 -14.75 -18.58 12.90
CA ASN A 381 -13.87 -17.44 13.09
C ASN A 381 -14.55 -16.35 13.92
N ILE A 382 -15.83 -16.05 13.66
CA ILE A 382 -16.62 -15.10 14.46
C ILE A 382 -16.66 -15.53 15.94
N GLN A 383 -16.92 -16.80 16.21
CA GLN A 383 -16.92 -17.35 17.55
C GLN A 383 -15.55 -17.17 18.23
N LYS A 384 -14.47 -17.44 17.52
CA LYS A 384 -13.09 -17.28 18.02
C LYS A 384 -12.76 -15.82 18.30
N THR A 385 -12.95 -14.92 17.35
CA THR A 385 -12.63 -13.49 17.50
C THR A 385 -13.40 -12.85 18.65
N VAL A 386 -14.70 -13.17 18.79
CA VAL A 386 -15.50 -12.65 19.90
C VAL A 386 -15.08 -13.27 21.24
N ALA A 387 -14.74 -14.56 21.25
CA ALA A 387 -14.22 -15.21 22.45
C ALA A 387 -12.91 -14.59 22.92
N ASP A 388 -11.97 -14.34 22.00
CA ASP A 388 -10.67 -13.72 22.28
C ASP A 388 -10.85 -12.27 22.79
N PHE A 389 -11.72 -11.48 22.15
CA PHE A 389 -12.00 -10.10 22.54
C PHE A 389 -12.55 -9.98 23.97
N TYR A 390 -13.51 -10.84 24.33
CA TYR A 390 -14.12 -10.85 25.67
C TYR A 390 -13.38 -11.76 26.67
N LYS A 391 -12.24 -12.35 26.26
CA LYS A 391 -11.40 -13.23 27.08
C LYS A 391 -12.18 -14.42 27.66
N ILE A 392 -13.08 -15.02 26.87
CA ILE A 392 -13.79 -16.26 27.20
C ILE A 392 -13.28 -17.40 26.32
N LYS A 393 -13.59 -18.66 26.69
CA LYS A 393 -13.21 -19.80 25.85
C LYS A 393 -14.22 -19.98 24.72
N VAL A 394 -13.77 -20.41 23.54
CA VAL A 394 -14.68 -20.74 22.41
C VAL A 394 -15.70 -21.81 22.83
N ALA A 395 -15.31 -22.76 23.69
CA ALA A 395 -16.21 -23.75 24.28
C ALA A 395 -17.43 -23.13 25.01
N ASP A 396 -17.28 -21.93 25.57
CA ASP A 396 -18.38 -21.22 26.24
C ASP A 396 -19.43 -20.70 25.24
N MET A 397 -19.13 -20.60 23.94
CA MET A 397 -20.10 -20.26 22.91
C MET A 397 -21.18 -21.35 22.77
N TYR A 398 -20.82 -22.62 22.98
CA TYR A 398 -21.75 -23.77 22.91
C TYR A 398 -22.42 -24.08 24.26
N SER A 399 -21.88 -23.58 25.37
CA SER A 399 -22.32 -23.92 26.72
C SER A 399 -23.76 -23.48 27.03
N LYS A 400 -24.52 -24.28 27.79
CA LYS A 400 -25.85 -23.90 28.30
C LYS A 400 -25.79 -22.82 29.40
N LYS A 401 -24.60 -22.49 29.92
CA LYS A 401 -24.40 -21.45 30.95
C LYS A 401 -24.89 -20.09 30.46
N ARG A 402 -25.58 -19.36 31.35
CA ARG A 402 -26.16 -18.03 31.09
C ARG A 402 -25.66 -16.88 31.99
N PRO A 403 -24.44 -16.90 32.59
CA PRO A 403 -23.95 -15.70 33.26
C PRO A 403 -23.74 -14.57 32.23
N ALA A 404 -23.92 -13.32 32.64
CA ALA A 404 -23.86 -12.16 31.74
C ALA A 404 -22.52 -12.07 30.99
N SER A 405 -21.41 -12.44 31.65
CA SER A 405 -20.06 -12.50 31.08
C SER A 405 -19.90 -13.48 29.91
N ILE A 406 -20.79 -14.46 29.75
CA ILE A 406 -20.78 -15.41 28.63
C ILE A 406 -21.96 -15.15 27.68
N ALA A 407 -23.14 -14.84 28.24
CA ALA A 407 -24.35 -14.64 27.46
C ALA A 407 -24.23 -13.43 26.52
N ARG A 408 -23.63 -12.33 26.97
CA ARG A 408 -23.47 -11.11 26.17
C ARG A 408 -22.50 -11.30 24.99
N PRO A 409 -21.25 -11.79 25.18
CA PRO A 409 -20.37 -12.11 24.05
C PRO A 409 -21.00 -13.08 23.05
N ARG A 410 -21.74 -14.09 23.54
CA ARG A 410 -22.43 -15.04 22.66
C ARG A 410 -23.55 -14.40 21.84
N GLN A 411 -24.34 -13.50 22.43
CA GLN A 411 -25.36 -12.74 21.71
C GLN A 411 -24.73 -11.85 20.63
N ILE A 412 -23.59 -11.23 20.93
CA ILE A 412 -22.80 -10.43 19.98
C ILE A 412 -22.29 -11.31 18.84
N ALA A 413 -21.75 -12.50 19.13
CA ALA A 413 -21.30 -13.43 18.10
C ALA A 413 -22.43 -13.91 17.19
N MET A 414 -23.63 -14.16 17.73
CA MET A 414 -24.83 -14.49 16.93
C MET A 414 -25.28 -13.33 16.05
N PHE A 415 -25.25 -12.10 16.58
CA PHE A 415 -25.53 -10.89 15.82
C PHE A 415 -24.55 -10.73 14.65
N LEU A 416 -23.24 -10.80 14.92
CA LEU A 416 -22.21 -10.71 13.90
C LEU A 416 -22.29 -11.85 12.88
N ALA A 417 -22.59 -13.09 13.31
CA ALA A 417 -22.81 -14.20 12.38
C ALA A 417 -23.98 -13.93 11.43
N LYS A 418 -25.05 -13.29 11.93
CA LYS A 418 -26.20 -12.96 11.10
C LYS A 418 -25.93 -11.82 10.11
N GLU A 419 -25.14 -10.82 10.52
CA GLU A 419 -24.78 -9.66 9.71
C GLU A 419 -23.70 -9.98 8.65
N LEU A 420 -22.72 -10.80 9.03
CA LEU A 420 -21.50 -10.98 8.25
C LEU A 420 -21.55 -12.23 7.35
N THR A 421 -22.40 -13.22 7.66
CA THR A 421 -22.53 -14.47 6.89
C THR A 421 -23.88 -14.61 6.20
N GLN A 422 -24.00 -15.53 5.24
CA GLN A 422 -25.27 -15.87 4.58
C GLN A 422 -26.08 -16.96 5.33
N LYS A 423 -25.71 -17.28 6.57
CA LYS A 423 -26.38 -18.34 7.34
C LYS A 423 -27.77 -17.91 7.82
N SER A 424 -28.71 -18.84 7.76
CA SER A 424 -30.06 -18.68 8.29
C SER A 424 -30.06 -18.74 9.84
N LEU A 425 -31.11 -18.22 10.48
CA LEU A 425 -31.23 -18.26 11.94
C LEU A 425 -31.16 -19.68 12.52
N PRO A 426 -31.78 -20.71 11.90
CA PRO A 426 -31.61 -22.10 12.33
C PRO A 426 -30.17 -22.60 12.21
N GLU A 427 -29.49 -22.33 11.09
CA GLU A 427 -28.10 -22.76 10.90
C GLU A 427 -27.15 -22.09 11.90
N ILE A 428 -27.36 -20.81 12.20
CA ILE A 428 -26.62 -20.11 13.25
C ILE A 428 -26.90 -20.78 14.59
N GLY A 429 -28.17 -21.05 14.92
CA GLY A 429 -28.55 -21.74 16.15
C GLY A 429 -27.81 -23.06 16.36
N GLU A 430 -27.72 -23.87 15.31
CA GLU A 430 -27.00 -25.15 15.31
C GLU A 430 -25.50 -24.97 15.63
N LEU A 431 -24.85 -24.02 14.95
CA LEU A 431 -23.43 -23.71 15.13
C LEU A 431 -23.11 -23.10 16.50
N PHE A 432 -24.11 -22.64 17.25
CA PHE A 432 -23.98 -22.22 18.64
C PHE A 432 -24.52 -23.29 19.60
N GLY A 433 -24.32 -24.58 19.32
CA GLY A 433 -24.64 -25.67 20.26
C GLY A 433 -26.13 -26.04 20.26
N GLY A 434 -26.76 -26.10 19.08
CA GLY A 434 -28.13 -26.60 18.91
C GLY A 434 -29.20 -25.70 19.52
N ARG A 435 -29.07 -24.37 19.37
CA ARG A 435 -30.02 -23.40 19.92
C ARG A 435 -31.17 -23.12 18.97
N ASP A 436 -32.35 -22.90 19.54
CA ASP A 436 -33.53 -22.51 18.77
C ASP A 436 -33.32 -21.19 18.01
N HIS A 437 -33.85 -21.14 16.79
CA HIS A 437 -33.83 -19.95 15.93
C HIS A 437 -34.40 -18.70 16.62
N THR A 438 -35.36 -18.86 17.54
CA THR A 438 -35.94 -17.77 18.35
C THR A 438 -34.93 -17.16 19.31
N THR A 439 -34.00 -17.95 19.84
CA THR A 439 -32.90 -17.46 20.70
C THR A 439 -31.94 -16.58 19.90
N VAL A 440 -31.61 -17.02 18.68
CA VAL A 440 -30.76 -16.24 17.76
C VAL A 440 -31.47 -14.95 17.36
N LEU A 441 -32.75 -15.02 17.00
CA LEU A 441 -33.55 -13.84 16.65
C LEU A 441 -33.62 -12.82 17.80
N HIS A 442 -33.83 -13.28 19.03
CA HIS A 442 -33.83 -12.43 20.21
C HIS A 442 -32.46 -11.76 20.42
N ALA A 443 -31.36 -12.52 20.29
CA ALA A 443 -30.00 -11.98 20.38
C ALA A 443 -29.75 -10.89 19.33
N VAL A 444 -30.10 -11.15 18.07
CA VAL A 444 -29.92 -10.21 16.95
C VAL A 444 -30.70 -8.92 17.21
N ARG A 445 -31.98 -9.01 17.57
CA ARG A 445 -32.81 -7.82 17.85
C ARG A 445 -32.29 -7.01 19.03
N LYS A 446 -31.86 -7.69 20.10
CA LYS A 446 -31.34 -7.03 21.30
C LYS A 446 -30.06 -6.24 20.99
N ILE A 447 -29.08 -6.87 20.34
CA ILE A 447 -27.81 -6.21 20.00
C ILE A 447 -28.04 -5.10 18.96
N ALA A 448 -28.91 -5.30 17.98
CA ALA A 448 -29.27 -4.26 17.01
C ALA A 448 -29.89 -3.01 17.68
N GLY A 449 -30.77 -3.20 18.67
CA GLY A 449 -31.35 -2.10 19.44
C GLY A 449 -30.32 -1.40 20.32
N GLU A 450 -29.54 -2.15 21.11
CA GLU A 450 -28.50 -1.59 21.98
C GLU A 450 -27.41 -0.85 21.20
N ARG A 451 -27.08 -1.27 19.97
CA ARG A 451 -26.11 -0.59 19.10
C ARG A 451 -26.46 0.87 18.84
N GLN A 452 -27.74 1.21 18.78
CA GLN A 452 -28.19 2.58 18.49
C GLN A 452 -28.06 3.51 19.70
N THR A 453 -28.17 2.96 20.91
CA THR A 453 -28.24 3.75 22.15
C THR A 453 -26.96 3.67 23.00
N ASN A 454 -26.13 2.64 22.81
CA ASN A 454 -24.93 2.39 23.61
C ASN A 454 -23.65 2.60 22.78
N THR A 455 -23.01 3.75 22.98
CA THR A 455 -21.78 4.15 22.28
C THR A 455 -20.63 3.17 22.49
N GLU A 456 -20.47 2.64 23.71
CA GLU A 456 -19.40 1.69 24.03
C GLU A 456 -19.60 0.36 23.29
N LEU A 457 -20.83 -0.17 23.28
CA LEU A 457 -21.16 -1.38 22.52
C LEU A 457 -20.93 -1.16 21.02
N ASN A 458 -21.33 0.00 20.48
CA ASN A 458 -21.14 0.30 19.06
C ASN A 458 -19.65 0.36 18.69
N GLN A 459 -18.80 0.94 19.55
CA GLN A 459 -17.34 0.91 19.37
C GLN A 459 -16.79 -0.53 19.41
N GLN A 460 -17.20 -1.35 20.38
CA GLN A 460 -16.78 -2.76 20.48
C GLN A 460 -17.19 -3.56 19.24
N LEU A 461 -18.43 -3.38 18.77
CA LEU A 461 -18.92 -3.99 17.53
C LEU A 461 -18.11 -3.53 16.32
N HIS A 462 -17.77 -2.24 16.24
CA HIS A 462 -16.95 -1.72 15.15
C HIS A 462 -15.55 -2.36 15.13
N VAL A 463 -14.90 -2.48 16.29
CA VAL A 463 -13.59 -3.15 16.41
C VAL A 463 -13.68 -4.63 15.99
N LEU A 464 -14.70 -5.35 16.46
CA LEU A 464 -14.93 -6.75 16.10
C LEU A 464 -15.22 -6.90 14.60
N GLU A 465 -16.05 -6.04 14.03
CA GLU A 465 -16.36 -6.03 12.59
C GLU A 465 -15.12 -5.74 11.75
N GLN A 466 -14.27 -4.78 12.14
CA GLN A 466 -13.01 -4.51 11.46
C GLN A 466 -12.08 -5.72 11.52
N THR A 467 -11.90 -6.29 12.71
CA THR A 467 -11.04 -7.48 12.92
C THR A 467 -11.50 -8.68 12.08
N LEU A 468 -12.81 -8.86 11.91
CA LEU A 468 -13.38 -9.96 11.13
C LEU A 468 -13.37 -9.72 9.62
N LYS A 469 -13.46 -8.46 9.18
CA LYS A 469 -13.47 -8.08 7.77
C LYS A 469 -12.06 -7.94 7.17
N GLY A 470 -11.03 -7.81 8.01
CA GLY A 470 -9.65 -7.58 7.59
C GLY A 470 -9.35 -6.09 7.51
#